data_AF-A0A7C6LTR9-F1
#
_entry.id   AF-A0A7C6LTR9-F1
#
_cell.length_a   1.000
_cell.length_b   1.000
_cell.length_c   1.000
_cell.angle_alpha   90.00
_cell.angle_beta   90.00
_cell.angle_gamma   90.00
#
_symmetry.space_group_name_H-M   'P 1'
#
loop_
_entity.id
_entity.type
_entity.pdbx_description
1 polymer ?
#
loop_
_entity_poly.entity_id
_entity_poly.type
_entity_poly.pdbx_seq_one_letter_code
_entity_poly.pdbx_strand_id
1 'polypeptide(L)'
;MGFWDRLLGRRQEPPPPSLPAPPSEDDVAAALDEVANTLSTRNAPPVVRARVQRIDRTIRGTLPRLRDIGLGSYDGFSVMQTATDYLPEALDAYLRLPREWADTRPIEGYKTALMVLIEQLDLLAATMDKIFDAANRADAQALIVHGRFLEAKFGHGSQSSLTADEPGTIPPARPTNNLDL
;
A
#
# COMPACT_ATOMS: atom_id res chain seq x y z
N MET A 1 -50.64 -22.24 -33.99
CA MET A 1 -49.32 -22.77 -34.41
C MET A 1 -48.56 -21.67 -35.15
N GLY A 2 -47.84 -20.82 -34.40
CA GLY A 2 -47.01 -19.75 -34.95
C GLY A 2 -45.60 -20.27 -35.23
N PHE A 3 -45.25 -20.35 -36.50
CA PHE A 3 -43.98 -20.88 -37.00
C PHE A 3 -42.82 -19.86 -36.98
N TRP A 4 -43.09 -18.64 -36.50
CA TRP A 4 -42.12 -17.53 -36.49
C TRP A 4 -41.41 -17.30 -35.15
N ASP A 5 -41.86 -17.92 -34.05
CA ASP A 5 -41.31 -17.66 -32.70
C ASP A 5 -39.96 -18.37 -32.43
N ARG A 6 -39.53 -19.26 -33.33
CA ARG A 6 -38.31 -20.07 -33.18
C ARG A 6 -37.07 -19.45 -33.85
N LEU A 7 -37.18 -18.33 -34.59
CA LEU A 7 -36.07 -17.77 -35.36
C LEU A 7 -35.25 -16.70 -34.65
N LEU A 8 -35.72 -16.19 -33.49
CA LEU A 8 -34.94 -15.33 -32.60
C LEU A 8 -34.57 -16.11 -31.34
N GLY A 9 -33.78 -17.17 -31.52
CA GLY A 9 -33.10 -17.84 -30.42
C GLY A 9 -32.21 -16.82 -29.71
N ARG A 10 -32.74 -16.22 -28.63
CA ARG A 10 -31.99 -15.44 -27.65
C ARG A 10 -30.86 -16.36 -27.17
N ARG A 11 -29.66 -16.19 -27.72
CA ARG A 11 -28.43 -16.74 -27.12
C ARG A 11 -28.44 -16.22 -25.69
N GLN A 12 -28.67 -17.12 -24.74
CA GLN A 12 -28.29 -16.86 -23.36
C GLN A 12 -26.77 -16.74 -23.41
N GLU A 13 -26.29 -15.51 -23.37
CA GLU A 13 -24.88 -15.23 -23.12
C GLU A 13 -24.54 -15.94 -21.80
N PRO A 14 -23.56 -16.86 -21.79
CA PRO A 14 -23.18 -17.52 -20.56
C PRO A 14 -22.85 -16.44 -19.52
N PRO A 15 -23.29 -16.58 -18.26
CA PRO A 15 -22.98 -15.60 -17.23
C PRO A 15 -21.48 -15.39 -17.22
N PRO A 16 -20.99 -14.12 -17.18
CA PRO A 16 -19.57 -13.85 -17.16
C PRO A 16 -18.94 -14.68 -16.03
N PRO A 17 -17.79 -15.33 -16.26
CA PRO A 17 -17.13 -16.11 -15.22
C PRO A 17 -16.97 -15.21 -14.00
N SER A 18 -17.58 -15.61 -12.88
CA SER A 18 -17.41 -14.93 -11.61
C SER A 18 -15.96 -15.09 -11.20
N LEU A 19 -15.13 -14.08 -11.47
CA LEU A 19 -13.79 -14.03 -10.95
C LEU A 19 -13.90 -14.06 -9.42
N PRO A 20 -13.11 -14.89 -8.71
CA PRO A 20 -13.07 -14.84 -7.26
C PRO A 20 -12.76 -13.40 -6.84
N ALA A 21 -13.45 -12.92 -5.81
CA ALA A 21 -13.16 -11.61 -5.24
C ALA A 21 -11.68 -11.57 -4.82
N PRO A 22 -10.97 -10.45 -5.06
CA PRO A 22 -9.60 -10.31 -4.61
C PRO A 22 -9.55 -10.51 -3.08
N PRO A 23 -8.50 -11.18 -2.55
CA PRO A 23 -8.36 -11.40 -1.11
C PRO A 23 -8.51 -10.08 -0.33
N SER A 24 -9.22 -10.13 0.80
CA SER A 24 -9.37 -9.00 1.70
C SER A 24 -8.17 -8.86 2.64
N GLU A 25 -8.06 -7.72 3.33
CA GLU A 25 -7.08 -7.55 4.41
C GLU A 25 -7.24 -8.59 5.53
N ASP A 26 -8.48 -8.99 5.81
CA ASP A 26 -8.77 -10.03 6.81
C ASP A 26 -8.26 -11.40 6.34
N ASP A 27 -8.36 -11.69 5.04
CA ASP A 27 -7.81 -12.92 4.46
C ASP A 27 -6.28 -12.93 4.55
N VAL A 28 -5.63 -11.78 4.32
CA VAL A 28 -4.18 -11.62 4.51
C VAL A 28 -3.78 -11.88 5.96
N ALA A 29 -4.48 -11.27 6.91
CA ALA A 29 -4.21 -11.46 8.33
C ALA A 29 -4.39 -12.93 8.75
N ALA A 30 -5.48 -13.58 8.31
CA ALA A 30 -5.75 -14.98 8.59
C ALA A 30 -4.68 -15.90 7.99
N ALA A 31 -4.24 -15.66 6.76
CA ALA A 31 -3.18 -16.43 6.12
C ALA A 31 -1.84 -16.34 6.88
N LEU A 32 -1.47 -15.14 7.34
CA LEU A 32 -0.26 -14.95 8.15
C LEU A 32 -0.35 -15.64 9.51
N ASP A 33 -1.52 -15.64 10.15
CA ASP A 33 -1.76 -16.36 11.40
C ASP A 33 -1.67 -17.88 11.20
N GLU A 34 -2.22 -18.41 10.10
CA GLU A 34 -2.12 -19.83 9.74
C GLU A 34 -0.66 -20.25 9.49
N VAL A 35 0.10 -19.42 8.79
CA VAL A 35 1.54 -19.62 8.59
C VAL A 35 2.27 -19.68 9.94
N ALA A 36 2.02 -18.72 10.84
CA ALA A 36 2.65 -18.68 12.16
C ALA A 36 2.31 -19.93 13.01
N ASN A 37 1.05 -20.37 12.95
CA ASN A 37 0.57 -21.58 13.62
C ASN A 37 1.22 -22.84 13.05
N THR A 38 1.36 -22.92 11.73
CA THR A 38 2.00 -24.05 11.03
C THR A 38 3.46 -24.18 11.42
N LEU A 39 4.20 -23.07 11.43
CA LEU A 39 5.61 -23.05 11.84
C LEU A 39 5.81 -23.47 13.29
N SER A 40 4.88 -23.08 14.16
CA SER A 40 4.91 -23.45 15.58
C SER A 40 4.61 -24.94 15.77
N THR A 41 3.55 -25.44 15.10
CA THR A 41 3.12 -26.84 15.18
C THR A 41 4.15 -27.81 14.60
N ARG A 42 4.81 -27.44 13.49
CA ARG A 42 5.83 -28.24 12.82
C ARG A 42 7.23 -28.06 13.43
N ASN A 43 7.37 -27.26 14.49
CA ASN A 43 8.64 -26.92 15.13
C ASN A 43 9.71 -26.45 14.13
N ALA A 44 9.34 -25.52 13.23
CA ALA A 44 10.21 -25.04 12.18
C ALA A 44 11.53 -24.43 12.72
N PRO A 45 12.63 -24.45 11.95
CA PRO A 45 13.90 -23.86 12.38
C PRO A 45 13.75 -22.41 12.84
N PRO A 46 14.45 -21.98 13.93
CA PRO A 46 14.37 -20.61 14.42
C PRO A 46 14.70 -19.56 13.36
N VAL A 47 15.62 -19.88 12.46
CA VAL A 47 16.05 -19.03 11.34
C VAL A 47 14.92 -18.77 10.33
N VAL A 48 14.04 -19.75 10.10
CA VAL A 48 12.86 -19.64 9.25
C VAL A 48 11.80 -18.81 9.98
N ARG A 49 11.50 -19.15 11.24
CA ARG A 49 10.51 -18.44 12.06
C ARG A 49 10.80 -16.94 12.17
N ALA A 50 12.06 -16.57 12.40
CA ALA A 50 12.46 -15.17 12.52
C ALA A 50 12.25 -14.37 11.21
N ARG A 51 12.51 -14.99 10.05
CA ARG A 51 12.30 -14.37 8.75
C ARG A 51 10.83 -14.20 8.43
N VAL A 52 10.03 -15.23 8.67
CA VAL A 52 8.58 -15.14 8.50
C VAL A 52 7.97 -14.07 9.40
N GLN A 53 8.41 -13.97 10.66
CA GLN A 53 7.95 -12.91 11.57
C GLN A 53 8.31 -11.51 11.07
N ARG A 54 9.45 -11.33 10.40
CA ARG A 54 9.80 -10.06 9.76
C ARG A 54 8.84 -9.73 8.62
N ILE A 55 8.59 -10.69 7.74
CA ILE A 55 7.65 -10.52 6.61
C ILE A 55 6.26 -10.18 7.13
N ASP A 56 5.75 -10.94 8.11
CA ASP A 56 4.46 -10.69 8.76
C ASP A 56 4.33 -9.26 9.29
N ARG A 57 5.35 -8.79 10.03
CA ARG A 57 5.37 -7.42 10.56
C ARG A 57 5.34 -6.38 9.44
N THR A 58 6.15 -6.55 8.39
CA THR A 58 6.19 -5.60 7.28
C THR A 58 4.86 -5.58 6.53
N ILE A 59 4.26 -6.74 6.25
CA ILE A 59 2.96 -6.83 5.57
C ILE A 59 1.88 -6.13 6.40
N ARG A 60 1.74 -6.48 7.68
CA ARG A 60 0.74 -5.85 8.57
C ARG A 60 0.94 -4.34 8.72
N GLY A 61 2.18 -3.87 8.72
CA GLY A 61 2.49 -2.44 8.71
C GLY A 61 2.13 -1.73 7.40
N THR A 62 2.07 -2.48 6.30
CA THR A 62 1.78 -1.95 4.95
C THR A 62 0.27 -1.91 4.67
N LEU A 63 -0.51 -2.88 5.16
CA LEU A 63 -1.94 -3.02 4.86
C LEU A 63 -2.77 -1.74 5.05
N PRO A 64 -2.67 -0.99 6.17
CA PRO A 64 -3.48 0.20 6.37
C PRO A 64 -3.29 1.25 5.27
N ARG A 65 -2.07 1.35 4.70
CA ARG A 65 -1.72 2.35 3.69
C ARG A 65 -2.13 1.94 2.29
N LEU A 66 -2.24 0.64 2.04
CA LEU A 66 -2.76 0.12 0.77
C LEU A 66 -4.25 0.45 0.60
N ARG A 67 -4.99 0.68 1.69
CA ARG A 67 -6.37 1.19 1.64
C ARG A 67 -6.45 2.56 0.97
N ASP A 68 -5.48 3.42 1.24
CA ASP A 68 -5.44 4.81 0.78
C ASP A 68 -4.88 4.93 -0.65
N ILE A 69 -3.94 4.06 -1.03
CA ILE A 69 -3.33 3.99 -2.37
C ILE A 69 -4.22 3.21 -3.35
N GLY A 70 -5.12 2.37 -2.83
CA GLY A 70 -6.01 1.50 -3.57
C GLY A 70 -5.50 0.06 -3.64
N LEU A 71 -6.31 -0.88 -3.14
CA LEU A 71 -6.05 -2.33 -3.17
C LEU A 71 -5.91 -2.91 -4.59
N GLY A 72 -6.35 -2.17 -5.62
CA GLY A 72 -6.16 -2.52 -7.04
C GLY A 72 -4.79 -2.15 -7.62
N SER A 73 -3.89 -1.55 -6.82
CA SER A 73 -2.52 -1.28 -7.25
C SER A 73 -1.70 -2.57 -7.35
N TYR A 74 -0.69 -2.58 -8.24
CA TYR A 74 0.23 -3.71 -8.39
C TYR A 74 0.92 -4.07 -7.06
N ASP A 75 1.28 -3.06 -6.28
CA ASP A 75 1.90 -3.23 -4.96
C ASP A 75 0.93 -3.85 -3.95
N GLY A 76 -0.34 -3.41 -3.94
CA GLY A 76 -1.38 -4.02 -3.09
C GLY A 76 -1.62 -5.49 -3.41
N PHE A 77 -1.73 -5.81 -4.70
CA PHE A 77 -1.86 -7.19 -5.17
C PHE A 77 -0.63 -8.04 -4.79
N SER A 78 0.58 -7.50 -4.93
CA SER A 78 1.82 -8.19 -4.59
C SER A 78 1.92 -8.52 -3.09
N VAL A 79 1.49 -7.59 -2.22
CA VAL A 79 1.42 -7.81 -0.77
C VAL A 79 0.43 -8.92 -0.43
N MET A 80 -0.76 -8.87 -1.04
CA MET A 80 -1.80 -9.89 -0.83
C MET A 80 -1.32 -11.28 -1.27
N GLN A 81 -0.85 -11.44 -2.51
CA GLN A 81 -0.34 -12.72 -3.02
C GLN A 81 0.84 -13.24 -2.21
N THR A 82 1.69 -12.36 -1.69
CA THR A 82 2.80 -12.78 -0.84
C THR A 82 2.29 -13.48 0.43
N ALA A 83 1.26 -12.93 1.06
CA ALA A 83 0.69 -13.50 2.27
C ALA A 83 -0.16 -14.74 2.02
N THR A 84 -0.98 -14.75 0.95
CA THR A 84 -1.96 -15.82 0.70
C THR A 84 -1.41 -16.98 -0.12
N ASP A 85 -0.43 -16.73 -1.00
CA ASP A 85 0.01 -17.70 -1.99
C ASP A 85 1.50 -18.03 -1.80
N TYR A 86 2.38 -17.03 -1.98
CA TYR A 86 3.82 -17.28 -2.14
C TYR A 86 4.51 -17.74 -0.84
N LEU A 87 4.21 -17.07 0.28
CA LEU A 87 4.81 -17.42 1.56
C LEU A 87 4.31 -18.79 2.07
N PRO A 88 2.99 -19.08 2.09
CA PRO A 88 2.51 -20.41 2.45
C PRO A 88 3.08 -21.52 1.55
N GLU A 89 3.11 -21.32 0.24
CA GLU A 89 3.62 -22.31 -0.71
C GLU A 89 5.10 -22.64 -0.49
N ALA A 90 5.95 -21.61 -0.33
CA ALA A 90 7.39 -21.81 -0.08
C ALA A 90 7.63 -22.57 1.23
N LEU A 91 6.86 -22.27 2.27
CA LEU A 91 6.95 -22.95 3.55
C LEU A 91 6.46 -24.40 3.47
N ASP A 92 5.32 -24.65 2.81
CA ASP A 92 4.80 -26.01 2.66
C ASP A 92 5.75 -26.89 1.85
N ALA A 93 6.36 -26.35 0.79
CA ALA A 93 7.37 -27.05 0.00
C ALA A 93 8.56 -27.53 0.86
N TYR A 94 9.05 -26.68 1.77
CA TYR A 94 10.12 -27.06 2.71
C TYR A 94 9.63 -28.04 3.79
N LEU A 95 8.47 -27.77 4.40
CA LEU A 95 7.94 -28.55 5.52
C LEU A 95 7.45 -29.95 5.12
N ARG A 96 7.19 -30.18 3.83
CA ARG A 96 6.88 -31.50 3.28
C ARG A 96 8.10 -32.43 3.26
N LEU A 97 9.31 -31.88 3.29
CA LEU A 97 10.54 -32.65 3.30
C LEU A 97 10.88 -33.14 4.73
N PRO A 98 11.44 -34.36 4.88
CA PRO A 98 12.01 -34.77 6.16
C PRO A 98 13.13 -33.81 6.57
N ARG A 99 13.07 -33.29 7.81
CA ARG A 99 13.93 -32.18 8.25
C ARG A 99 15.43 -32.46 8.13
N GLU A 100 15.87 -33.64 8.56
CA GLU A 100 17.28 -34.03 8.42
C GLU A 100 17.74 -34.03 6.96
N TRP A 101 16.85 -34.42 6.04
CA TRP A 101 17.16 -34.42 4.61
C TRP A 101 17.22 -32.99 4.06
N ALA A 102 16.23 -32.16 4.40
CA ALA A 102 16.12 -30.78 3.96
C ALA A 102 17.31 -29.90 4.41
N ASP A 103 17.89 -30.20 5.57
CA ASP A 103 18.96 -29.41 6.18
C ASP A 103 20.36 -29.90 5.79
N THR A 104 20.52 -31.15 5.34
CA THR A 104 21.84 -31.76 5.08
C THR A 104 22.13 -32.07 3.61
N ARG A 105 21.10 -32.29 2.79
CA ARG A 105 21.29 -32.71 1.40
C ARG A 105 21.26 -31.52 0.46
N PRO A 106 22.28 -31.36 -0.40
CA PRO A 106 22.22 -30.35 -1.45
C PRO A 106 21.14 -30.72 -2.46
N ILE A 107 20.32 -29.74 -2.84
CA ILE A 107 19.26 -29.88 -3.84
C ILE A 107 19.51 -29.01 -5.07
N GLU A 108 20.29 -27.94 -4.91
CA GLU A 108 20.61 -27.00 -5.98
C GLU A 108 22.08 -26.58 -5.85
N GLY A 109 22.94 -27.19 -6.66
CA GLY A 109 24.40 -27.03 -6.52
C GLY A 109 24.87 -27.48 -5.14
N TYR A 110 25.31 -26.53 -4.32
CA TYR A 110 25.75 -26.73 -2.93
C TYR A 110 24.72 -26.32 -1.88
N LYS A 111 23.54 -25.83 -2.30
CA LYS A 111 22.50 -25.33 -1.40
C LYS A 111 21.56 -26.45 -0.97
N THR A 112 21.27 -26.50 0.32
CA THR A 112 20.24 -27.38 0.88
C THR A 112 18.86 -26.75 0.74
N ALA A 113 17.78 -27.52 0.96
CA ALA A 113 16.42 -26.99 0.88
C ALA A 113 16.19 -25.84 1.88
N LEU A 114 16.81 -25.92 3.06
CA LEU A 114 16.78 -24.82 4.04
C LEU A 114 17.44 -23.55 3.50
N MET A 115 18.59 -23.68 2.81
CA MET A 115 19.28 -22.52 2.24
C MET A 115 18.46 -21.86 1.13
N VAL A 116 17.85 -22.66 0.24
CA VAL A 116 16.97 -22.16 -0.82
C VAL A 116 15.75 -21.44 -0.22
N LEU A 117 15.11 -22.03 0.80
CA LEU A 117 13.99 -21.37 1.49
C LEU A 117 14.42 -20.04 2.11
N ILE A 118 15.58 -19.98 2.75
CA ILE A 118 16.10 -18.74 3.35
C ILE A 118 16.25 -17.64 2.31
N GLU A 119 16.79 -17.94 1.12
CA GLU A 119 16.94 -16.97 0.05
C GLU A 119 15.59 -16.47 -0.48
N GLN A 120 14.61 -17.37 -0.60
CA GLN A 120 13.24 -17.01 -0.99
C GLN A 120 12.58 -16.09 0.04
N LEU A 121 12.70 -16.39 1.34
CA LEU A 121 12.17 -15.55 2.40
C LEU A 121 12.87 -14.19 2.45
N ASP A 122 14.18 -14.14 2.23
CA ASP A 122 14.93 -12.88 2.19
C ASP A 122 14.53 -12.02 0.98
N LEU A 123 14.25 -12.64 -0.17
CA LEU A 123 13.69 -11.95 -1.34
C LEU A 123 12.28 -11.38 -1.08
N LEU A 124 11.39 -12.18 -0.47
CA LEU A 124 10.05 -11.73 -0.11
C LEU A 124 10.13 -10.56 0.88
N ALA A 125 10.94 -10.67 1.93
CA ALA A 125 11.14 -9.60 2.91
C ALA A 125 11.65 -8.31 2.26
N ALA A 126 12.69 -8.40 1.43
CA ALA A 126 13.24 -7.23 0.74
C ALA A 126 12.23 -6.57 -0.22
N THR A 127 11.33 -7.36 -0.80
CA THR A 127 10.27 -6.83 -1.68
C THR A 127 9.19 -6.12 -0.87
N MET A 128 8.73 -6.72 0.23
CA MET A 128 7.76 -6.08 1.13
C MET A 128 8.30 -4.79 1.74
N ASP A 129 9.58 -4.76 2.12
CA ASP A 129 10.22 -3.55 2.66
C ASP A 129 10.21 -2.40 1.62
N LYS A 130 10.46 -2.70 0.34
CA LYS A 130 10.37 -1.68 -0.74
C LYS A 130 8.96 -1.13 -0.90
N ILE A 131 7.95 -1.99 -0.85
CA ILE A 131 6.55 -1.57 -0.96
C ILE A 131 6.18 -0.71 0.26
N PHE A 132 6.57 -1.13 1.46
CA PHE A 132 6.37 -0.37 2.69
C PHE A 132 7.03 1.01 2.60
N ASP A 133 8.28 1.10 2.15
CA ASP A 133 9.01 2.36 1.99
C ASP A 133 8.37 3.27 0.93
N ALA A 134 7.88 2.70 -0.17
CA ALA A 134 7.16 3.44 -1.21
C ALA A 134 5.86 4.05 -0.67
N ALA A 135 5.09 3.26 0.10
CA ALA A 135 3.86 3.72 0.75
C ALA A 135 4.16 4.85 1.76
N ASN A 136 5.17 4.67 2.64
CA ASN A 136 5.61 5.74 3.56
C ASN A 136 5.96 7.04 2.83
N ARG A 137 6.65 6.91 1.70
CA ARG A 137 7.10 8.08 0.92
C ARG A 137 5.92 8.82 0.31
N ALA A 138 4.91 8.10 -0.17
CA ALA A 138 3.68 8.70 -0.68
C ALA A 138 2.96 9.51 0.42
N ASP A 139 2.81 8.93 1.62
CA ASP A 139 2.20 9.61 2.77
C ASP A 139 2.98 10.87 3.18
N ALA A 140 4.31 10.77 3.24
CA ALA A 140 5.17 11.90 3.56
C ALA A 140 5.04 13.03 2.52
N GLN A 141 4.95 12.69 1.24
CA GLN A 141 4.75 13.66 0.17
C GLN A 141 3.39 14.34 0.26
N ALA A 142 2.33 13.59 0.59
CA ALA A 142 1.00 14.14 0.80
C ALA A 142 0.98 15.15 1.96
N LEU A 143 1.70 14.86 3.05
CA LEU A 143 1.84 15.78 4.19
C LEU A 143 2.54 17.09 3.78
N ILE A 144 3.61 17.03 2.98
CA ILE A 144 4.32 18.22 2.49
C ILE A 144 3.41 19.09 1.62
N VAL A 145 2.66 18.46 0.70
CA VAL A 145 1.70 19.16 -0.17
C VAL A 145 0.62 19.85 0.67
N HIS A 146 0.10 19.16 1.68
CA HIS A 146 -0.89 19.72 2.60
C HIS A 146 -0.33 20.93 3.37
N GLY A 147 0.91 20.86 3.86
CA GLY A 147 1.56 21.98 4.54
C GLY A 147 1.68 23.23 3.66
N ARG A 148 2.13 23.07 2.40
CA ARG A 148 2.20 24.18 1.43
C ARG A 148 0.83 24.79 1.12
N PHE A 149 -0.20 23.96 1.06
CA PHE A 149 -1.58 24.44 0.88
C PHE A 149 -2.04 25.29 2.07
N LEU A 150 -1.74 24.88 3.31
CA LEU A 150 -2.06 25.64 4.51
C LEU A 150 -1.32 26.99 4.54
N GLU A 151 -0.03 27.00 4.21
CA GLU A 151 0.76 28.24 4.09
C GLU A 151 0.17 29.18 3.04
N ALA A 152 -0.20 28.68 1.86
CA ALA A 152 -0.82 29.49 0.82
C ALA A 152 -2.16 30.10 1.30
N LYS A 153 -2.98 29.30 2.01
CA LYS A 153 -4.31 29.71 2.45
C LYS A 153 -4.30 30.69 3.62
N PHE A 154 -3.37 30.54 4.57
CA PHE A 154 -3.37 31.31 5.82
C PHE A 154 -2.17 32.24 5.99
N GLY A 155 -1.06 32.00 5.28
CA GLY A 155 0.17 32.80 5.39
C GLY A 155 0.05 34.22 4.83
N HIS A 156 -0.96 34.51 4.00
CA HIS A 156 -1.21 35.84 3.43
C HIS A 156 -2.21 36.68 4.26
N GLY A 157 -2.83 36.12 5.30
CA GLY A 157 -3.88 36.80 6.08
C GLY A 157 -3.38 37.75 7.18
N SER A 158 -2.10 37.67 7.57
CA SER A 158 -1.53 38.44 8.69
C SER A 158 -0.81 39.73 8.29
N GLN A 159 -0.66 40.02 6.99
CA GLN A 159 -0.03 41.27 6.52
C GLN A 159 -1.00 42.32 5.98
N SER A 160 -2.28 41.99 5.80
CA SER A 160 -3.22 42.90 5.11
C SER A 160 -4.11 43.75 6.03
N SER A 161 -3.98 43.69 7.37
CA SER A 161 -4.82 44.46 8.30
C SER A 161 -4.12 45.64 9.00
N LEU A 162 -2.86 45.95 8.65
CA LEU A 162 -2.10 47.06 9.25
C LEU A 162 -1.75 48.13 8.20
N THR A 163 -2.74 48.55 7.42
CA THR A 163 -2.73 49.92 6.87
C THR A 163 -3.94 50.62 7.47
N ALA A 164 -3.71 51.18 8.66
CA ALA A 164 -4.60 52.15 9.25
C ALA A 164 -4.69 53.33 8.27
N ASP A 165 -5.84 53.44 7.61
CA ASP A 165 -6.26 54.65 6.91
C ASP A 165 -6.45 55.71 7.99
N GLU A 166 -5.39 56.49 8.27
CA GLU A 166 -5.53 57.76 8.99
C GLU A 166 -6.41 58.67 8.12
N PRO A 167 -7.53 59.21 8.65
CA PRO A 167 -8.28 60.26 7.96
C PRO A 167 -7.46 61.56 8.00
N GLY A 168 -6.54 61.68 7.04
CA GLY A 168 -5.77 62.88 6.77
C GLY A 168 -6.71 64.03 6.43
N THR A 169 -6.79 64.96 7.38
CA THR A 169 -7.48 66.23 7.31
C THR A 169 -7.14 66.96 6.00
N ILE A 170 -8.15 67.32 5.20
CA ILE A 170 -7.99 68.19 4.03
C ILE A 170 -7.84 69.64 4.55
N PRO A 171 -6.69 70.32 4.40
CA PRO A 171 -6.62 71.75 4.65
C PRO A 171 -7.16 72.54 3.44
N PRO A 172 -8.00 73.58 3.62
CA PRO A 172 -8.35 74.48 2.53
C PRO A 172 -7.27 75.57 2.36
N ALA A 173 -6.68 75.65 1.17
CA ALA A 173 -6.03 76.85 0.63
C ALA A 173 -6.50 76.98 -0.83
N ARG A 174 -7.08 78.08 -1.31
CA ARG A 174 -6.53 79.45 -1.38
C ARG A 174 -7.62 80.36 -2.00
N PRO A 175 -7.76 81.64 -1.62
CA PRO A 175 -8.22 82.67 -2.56
C PRO A 175 -7.01 83.48 -3.05
N THR A 176 -6.77 83.44 -4.36
CA THR A 176 -5.87 84.35 -5.07
C THR A 176 -6.55 85.71 -5.17
N ASN A 177 -6.01 86.72 -4.47
CA ASN A 177 -6.38 88.11 -4.71
C ASN A 177 -5.17 88.84 -5.28
N ASN A 178 -5.27 89.19 -6.56
CA ASN A 178 -4.37 89.94 -7.44
C ASN A 178 -5.28 90.24 -8.65
N LEU A 179 -5.64 91.44 -9.08
CA LEU A 179 -5.13 92.81 -9.03
C LEU A 179 -6.37 93.72 -9.18
N ASP A 180 -6.32 94.97 -8.69
CA ASP A 180 -6.46 96.16 -9.56
C ASP A 180 -6.42 97.47 -8.74
N LEU A 181 -5.45 98.31 -9.14
CA LEU A 181 -5.21 99.76 -8.92
C LEU A 181 -5.16 100.36 -7.51
#